data_AF-A0A4R6C5R2-F1
#
_entry.id   AF-A0A4R6C5R2-F1
#
_cell.length_a   1.000
_cell.length_b   1.000
_cell.length_c   1.000
_cell.angle_alpha   90.00
_cell.angle_beta   90.00
_cell.angle_gamma   90.00
#
_symmetry.space_group_name_H-M   'P 1'
#
loop_
_entity.id
_entity.type
_entity.pdbx_description
1 polymer ?
#
loop_
_entity_poly.entity_id
_entity_poly.type
_entity_poly.pdbx_seq_one_letter_code
_entity_poly.pdbx_strand_id
1 'polypeptide(L)'
;MNKVQEERMTSEEILREIDEQESLDMENEIAQNEVHIFKYVMYTIEIYKDVELTLDRLKNLMAHEYAEMTEESLMHYLKDYESAGYIRLGETEAGITVSRTFLGECALALVK
;
A
#
# COMPACT_ATOMS: atom_id res chain seq x y z
N MET A 1 10.61 -6.83 -56.32
CA MET A 1 10.85 -5.66 -55.44
C MET A 1 9.50 -5.27 -54.85
N ASN A 2 9.10 -5.89 -53.74
CA ASN A 2 7.92 -5.45 -52.99
C ASN A 2 8.41 -4.71 -51.76
N LYS A 3 8.16 -3.40 -51.78
CA LYS A 3 8.47 -2.46 -50.70
C LYS A 3 7.69 -2.90 -49.47
N VAL A 4 8.40 -3.28 -48.42
CA VAL A 4 7.87 -3.27 -47.06
C VAL A 4 7.45 -1.82 -46.81
N GLN A 5 6.13 -1.56 -46.78
CA GLN A 5 5.60 -0.32 -46.23
C GLN A 5 5.88 -0.41 -44.73
N GLU A 6 6.99 0.17 -44.30
CA GLU A 6 7.18 0.53 -42.90
C GLU A 6 6.05 1.51 -42.56
N GLU A 7 5.08 1.05 -41.77
CA GLU A 7 4.14 1.95 -41.10
C GLU A 7 4.98 2.87 -40.22
N ARG A 8 5.11 4.14 -40.62
CA ARG A 8 5.79 5.15 -39.83
C ARG A 8 4.77 5.77 -38.90
N MET A 9 4.92 5.48 -37.62
CA MET A 9 4.19 6.14 -36.54
C MET A 9 4.40 7.66 -36.64
N THR A 10 3.31 8.41 -36.53
CA THR A 10 3.31 9.86 -36.54
C THR A 10 3.83 10.41 -35.22
N SER A 11 4.35 11.65 -35.22
CA SER A 11 4.82 12.28 -33.99
C SER A 11 3.72 12.41 -32.92
N GLU A 12 2.46 12.53 -33.32
CA GLU A 12 1.32 12.59 -32.40
C GLU A 12 1.04 11.24 -31.73
N GLU A 13 1.20 10.14 -32.47
CA GLU A 13 1.09 8.78 -31.93
C GLU A 13 2.25 8.48 -30.96
N ILE A 14 3.49 8.90 -31.31
CA ILE A 14 4.65 8.77 -30.42
C ILE A 14 4.44 9.53 -29.11
N LEU A 15 3.95 10.78 -29.16
CA LEU A 15 3.70 11.58 -27.96
C LEU A 15 2.60 10.98 -27.09
N ARG A 16 1.55 10.41 -27.69
CA ARG A 16 0.48 9.74 -26.94
C ARG A 16 0.97 8.48 -26.23
N GLU A 17 1.78 7.66 -26.90
CA GLU A 17 2.36 6.45 -26.28
C GLU A 17 3.27 6.80 -25.10
N ILE A 18 4.02 7.91 -25.18
CA ILE A 18 4.84 8.40 -24.06
C ILE A 18 3.95 8.81 -22.87
N ASP A 19 2.91 9.62 -23.11
CA ASP A 19 2.00 10.05 -22.04
C ASP A 19 1.29 8.86 -21.38
N GLU A 20 0.87 7.86 -22.16
CA GLU A 20 0.25 6.63 -21.64
C GLU A 20 1.23 5.82 -20.78
N GLN A 21 2.49 5.69 -21.21
CA GLN A 21 3.51 4.99 -20.43
C GLN A 21 3.83 5.70 -19.11
N GLU A 22 3.97 7.03 -19.13
CA GLU A 22 4.21 7.81 -17.92
C GLU A 22 3.06 7.68 -16.90
N SER A 23 1.81 7.63 -17.38
CA SER A 23 0.65 7.38 -16.53
C SER A 23 0.70 6.00 -15.88
N LEU A 24 1.03 4.95 -16.65
CA LEU A 24 1.13 3.58 -16.13
C LEU A 24 2.28 3.43 -15.13
N ASP A 25 3.41 4.11 -15.37
CA ASP A 25 4.56 4.10 -14.46
C ASP A 25 4.18 4.74 -13.12
N MET A 26 3.43 5.84 -13.15
CA MET A 26 2.92 6.51 -11.95
C MET A 26 1.93 5.64 -11.17
N GLU A 27 0.98 4.99 -11.86
CA GLU A 27 0.03 4.06 -11.23
C GLU A 27 0.76 2.88 -10.56
N ASN A 28 1.80 2.36 -11.20
CA ASN A 28 2.62 1.29 -10.65
C ASN A 28 3.40 1.74 -9.41
N GLU A 29 3.98 2.94 -9.42
CA GLU A 29 4.68 3.51 -8.27
C GLU A 29 3.74 3.65 -7.06
N ILE A 30 2.52 4.17 -7.29
CA ILE A 30 1.48 4.27 -6.25
C ILE A 30 1.14 2.88 -5.70
N ALA A 31 0.87 1.91 -6.57
CA ALA A 31 0.52 0.56 -6.15
C ALA A 31 1.64 -0.12 -5.35
N GLN A 32 2.91 0.09 -5.73
CA GLN A 32 4.05 -0.43 -4.98
C GLN A 32 4.18 0.21 -3.60
N ASN A 33 3.95 1.52 -3.50
CA ASN A 33 3.98 2.22 -2.23
C ASN A 33 2.87 1.72 -1.30
N GLU A 34 1.64 1.52 -1.80
CA GLU A 34 0.54 0.95 -1.02
C GLU A 34 0.85 -0.45 -0.50
N VAL A 35 1.45 -1.30 -1.34
CA VAL A 35 1.91 -2.64 -0.91
C VAL A 35 2.99 -2.54 0.15
N HIS A 36 3.91 -1.58 0.04
CA HIS A 36 4.97 -1.38 1.02
C HIS A 36 4.41 -0.93 2.38
N ILE A 37 3.47 0.01 2.39
CA ILE A 37 2.75 0.46 3.59
C ILE A 37 2.01 -0.71 4.23
N PHE A 38 1.28 -1.49 3.44
CA PHE A 38 0.57 -2.68 3.91
C PHE A 38 1.53 -3.68 4.58
N LYS A 39 2.64 -4.02 3.91
CA LYS A 39 3.68 -4.91 4.46
C LYS A 39 4.21 -4.38 5.78
N TYR A 40 4.55 -3.10 5.85
CA TYR A 40 5.09 -2.48 7.05
C TYR A 40 4.12 -2.58 8.24
N VAL A 41 2.84 -2.27 8.02
CA VAL A 41 1.80 -2.40 9.06
C VAL A 41 1.69 -3.86 9.54
N MET A 42 1.62 -4.83 8.62
CA MET A 42 1.45 -6.24 8.97
C MET A 42 2.65 -6.81 9.73
N TYR A 43 3.87 -6.44 9.36
CA TYR A 43 5.08 -6.84 10.08
C TYR A 43 5.20 -6.16 11.44
N THR A 44 4.80 -4.89 11.53
CA THR A 44 4.77 -4.17 12.80
C THR A 44 3.83 -4.86 13.79
N ILE A 45 2.62 -5.20 13.36
CA ILE A 45 1.67 -5.93 14.21
C ILE A 45 2.25 -7.28 14.69
N GLU A 46 2.93 -8.03 13.80
CA GLU A 46 3.56 -9.31 14.16
C GLU A 46 4.66 -9.15 15.21
N ILE A 47 5.53 -8.14 15.06
CA ILE A 47 6.62 -7.88 16.00
C ILE A 47 6.08 -7.60 17.41
N TYR A 48 4.91 -6.97 17.50
CA TYR A 48 4.29 -6.57 18.76
C TYR A 48 3.21 -7.54 19.28
N LYS A 49 3.08 -8.75 18.70
CA LYS A 49 2.02 -9.70 19.06
C LYS A 49 2.00 -10.10 20.54
N ASP A 50 3.16 -10.07 21.21
CA ASP A 50 3.31 -10.48 22.61
C ASP A 50 3.13 -9.33 23.61
N VAL A 51 3.00 -8.07 23.13
CA VAL A 51 3.06 -6.86 23.99
C VAL A 51 1.91 -5.88 23.74
N GLU A 52 0.82 -6.31 23.09
CA GLU A 52 -0.34 -5.50 22.68
C GLU A 52 0.02 -4.19 21.96
N LEU A 53 -0.14 -4.16 20.63
CA LEU A 53 0.11 -2.95 19.84
C LEU A 53 -1.09 -2.00 19.91
N THR A 54 -0.92 -0.84 20.56
CA THR A 54 -1.92 0.23 20.51
C THR A 54 -1.88 0.98 19.17
N LEU A 55 -3.03 1.51 18.76
CA LEU A 55 -3.17 2.33 17.55
C LEU A 55 -2.27 3.57 17.60
N ASP A 56 -2.17 4.23 18.75
CA ASP A 56 -1.28 5.39 18.92
C ASP A 56 0.19 5.01 18.75
N ARG A 57 0.60 3.83 19.24
CA ARG A 57 1.95 3.33 19.02
C ARG A 57 2.22 3.02 17.55
N LEU A 58 1.26 2.39 16.86
CA LEU A 58 1.36 2.15 15.43
C LEU A 58 1.49 3.48 14.66
N LYS A 59 0.67 4.49 14.97
CA LYS A 59 0.77 5.83 14.35
C LYS A 59 2.16 6.44 14.53
N ASN A 60 2.73 6.37 15.73
CA ASN A 60 4.07 6.88 16.01
C ASN A 60 5.16 6.15 15.22
N LEU A 61 5.05 4.83 15.05
CA LEU A 61 5.98 4.04 14.25
C LEU A 61 5.86 4.39 12.76
N MET A 62 4.63 4.52 12.25
CA MET A 62 4.37 4.91 10.87
C MET A 62 4.90 6.32 10.55
N ALA A 63 4.74 7.28 11.46
CA ALA A 63 5.25 8.64 11.28
C ALA A 63 6.79 8.71 11.20
N HIS A 64 7.50 7.73 11.78
CA HIS A 64 8.94 7.63 11.68
C HIS A 64 9.39 7.09 10.31
N GLU A 65 8.71 6.08 9.79
CA GLU A 65 9.03 5.49 8.49
C GLU A 65 8.55 6.35 7.31
N TYR A 66 7.36 6.94 7.44
CA TYR A 66 6.67 7.70 6.40
C TYR A 66 6.43 9.13 6.87
N ALA A 67 7.49 9.94 6.92
CA ALA A 67 7.44 11.32 7.43
C ALA A 67 6.47 12.23 6.67
N GLU A 68 6.16 11.93 5.41
CA GLU A 68 5.22 12.69 4.58
C GLU A 68 3.77 12.18 4.69
N MET A 69 3.55 11.03 5.33
CA MET A 69 2.21 10.47 5.51
C MET A 69 1.48 11.20 6.64
N THR A 70 0.32 11.76 6.31
CA THR A 70 -0.54 12.37 7.31
C THR A 70 -1.24 11.31 8.16
N GLU A 71 -1.60 11.66 9.40
CA GLU A 71 -2.42 10.79 10.25
C GLU A 71 -3.75 10.41 9.58
N GLU A 72 -4.36 11.34 8.84
CA GLU A 72 -5.60 11.09 8.09
C GLU A 72 -5.41 10.01 7.02
N SER A 73 -4.33 10.09 6.23
CA SER A 73 -3.98 9.09 5.23
C SER A 73 -3.73 7.72 5.87
N LEU A 74 -3.00 7.66 6.98
CA LEU A 74 -2.79 6.41 7.70
C LEU A 74 -4.11 5.82 8.22
N MET A 75 -4.97 6.65 8.80
CA MET A 75 -6.28 6.20 9.28
C MET A 75 -7.18 5.72 8.14
N HIS A 76 -7.05 6.27 6.94
CA HIS A 76 -7.73 5.76 5.75
C HIS A 76 -7.28 4.32 5.43
N TYR A 77 -5.97 4.08 5.32
CA TYR A 77 -5.45 2.73 5.07
C TYR A 77 -5.86 1.74 6.16
N LEU A 78 -5.79 2.12 7.43
CA LEU A 78 -6.17 1.23 8.53
C LEU A 78 -7.66 0.87 8.49
N LYS A 79 -8.54 1.81 8.13
CA LYS A 79 -9.97 1.53 7.94
C LYS A 79 -10.22 0.60 6.76
N ASP A 80 -9.48 0.76 5.68
CA ASP A 80 -9.60 -0.12 4.51
C ASP A 80 -9.13 -1.54 4.85
N TYR A 81 -8.02 -1.67 5.58
CA TYR A 81 -7.52 -2.96 6.06
C TYR A 81 -8.47 -3.61 7.05
N GLU A 82 -9.11 -2.84 7.93
CA GLU A 82 -10.13 -3.35 8.85
C GLU A 82 -11.39 -3.80 8.07
N SER A 83 -11.85 -3.00 7.12
CA SER A 83 -13.04 -3.29 6.30
C SER A 83 -12.83 -4.52 5.40
N ALA A 84 -11.62 -4.71 4.88
CA ALA A 84 -11.21 -5.92 4.16
C ALA A 84 -10.99 -7.12 5.09
N GLY A 85 -10.99 -6.91 6.40
CA GLY A 85 -10.82 -7.95 7.41
C GLY A 85 -9.38 -8.39 7.62
N TYR A 86 -8.38 -7.64 7.15
CA TYR A 86 -6.95 -7.96 7.32
C TYR A 86 -6.44 -7.65 8.73
N ILE A 87 -6.98 -6.61 9.34
CA ILE A 87 -6.72 -6.25 10.74
C ILE A 87 -8.03 -6.21 11.52
N ARG A 88 -7.91 -6.14 12.84
CA ARG A 88 -9.00 -5.87 13.77
C ARG A 88 -8.57 -4.80 14.77
N LEU A 89 -9.40 -3.77 14.91
CA LEU A 89 -9.30 -2.81 16.00
C LEU A 89 -10.11 -3.32 17.21
N GLY A 90 -9.53 -3.22 18.40
CA GLY A 90 -10.17 -3.65 19.64
C GLY A 90 -9.93 -2.68 20.78
N GLU A 91 -10.95 -2.41 21.59
CA GLU A 91 -10.81 -1.54 22.77
C GLU A 91 -10.34 -2.36 23.97
N THR A 92 -9.32 -1.87 24.66
CA THR A 92 -8.71 -2.45 25.86
C THR A 92 -8.52 -1.39 26.92
N GLU A 93 -8.10 -1.77 28.13
CA GLU A 93 -7.75 -0.82 29.19
C GLU A 93 -6.60 0.12 28.79
N ALA A 94 -5.73 -0.30 27.86
CA ALA A 94 -4.63 0.50 27.32
C ALA A 94 -5.04 1.40 26.13
N GLY A 95 -6.31 1.34 25.71
CA GLY A 95 -6.85 2.06 24.55
C GLY A 95 -7.17 1.16 23.36
N ILE A 96 -7.22 1.75 22.16
CA ILE A 96 -7.48 1.01 20.92
C ILE A 96 -6.23 0.23 20.54
N THR A 97 -6.37 -1.07 20.36
CA THR A 97 -5.33 -2.00 19.92
C THR A 97 -5.56 -2.44 18.49
N VAL A 98 -4.49 -2.82 17.81
CA VAL A 98 -4.49 -3.31 16.43
C VAL A 98 -3.93 -4.72 16.43
N SER A 99 -4.68 -5.65 15.87
CA SER A 99 -4.28 -7.05 15.72
C SER A 99 -4.44 -7.52 14.28
N ARG A 100 -3.61 -8.47 13.86
CA ARG A 100 -3.67 -9.05 12.53
C ARG A 100 -4.63 -10.23 12.55
N THR A 101 -5.43 -10.37 11.51
CA THR A 101 -6.32 -11.52 11.35
C THR A 101 -5.65 -12.61 10.49
N PHE A 102 -6.26 -13.79 10.45
CA PHE A 102 -5.87 -14.84 9.51
C PHE A 102 -5.92 -14.37 8.03
N LEU A 103 -6.88 -13.52 7.66
CA LEU A 103 -6.94 -12.97 6.29
C LEU A 103 -5.78 -12.02 6.02
N GLY A 104 -5.38 -11.23 7.01
CA GLY A 104 -4.20 -10.37 6.90
C GLY A 104 -2.91 -11.18 6.70
N GLU A 105 -2.78 -12.32 7.36
CA GLU A 105 -1.67 -13.25 7.16
C GLU A 105 -1.62 -13.81 5.74
N CYS A 106 -2.76 -14.28 5.24
CA CYS A 106 -2.88 -14.78 3.87
C CYS A 106 -2.57 -13.69 2.85
N ALA A 107 -3.10 -12.47 3.04
CA ALA A 107 -2.84 -11.34 2.15
C ALA A 107 -1.34 -10.99 2.13
N LEU A 108 -0.68 -10.92 3.29
CA LEU A 108 0.76 -10.68 3.39
C LEU A 108 1.59 -11.73 2.63
N ALA A 109 1.18 -13.00 2.66
CA ALA A 109 1.88 -14.06 1.95
C ALA A 109 1.78 -13.96 0.42
N LEU A 110 0.76 -13.27 -0.09
CA LEU A 110 0.48 -13.11 -1.52
C LEU A 110 1.21 -11.91 -2.15
N VAL A 111 1.45 -10.86 -1.36
CA VAL A 111 2.23 -9.69 -1.82
C VAL A 111 3.73 -9.99 -1.69
N LYS A 112 4.33 -10.66 -2.69
CA LYS A 112 5.78 -10.86 -2.77
C LYS A 112 6.46 -9.69 -3.45
#